data_AF-A0A402CP02-F1
#
_entry.id   AF-A0A402CP02-F1
#
_cell.length_a   1.000
_cell.length_b   1.000
_cell.length_c   1.000
_cell.angle_alpha   90.00
_cell.angle_beta   90.00
_cell.angle_gamma   90.00
#
_symmetry.space_group_name_H-M   'P 1'
#
loop_
_entity.id
_entity.type
_entity.pdbx_description
1 polymer ?
#
loop_
_entity_poly.entity_id
_entity_poly.type
_entity_poly.pdbx_seq_one_letter_code
_entity_poly.pdbx_strand_id
1 'polypeptide(L)'
;MDSETKTVFQFLHAYSQARAELRGLLSWLLKRPSVKEARLYDSPPRSFERKSRDGDRQHSLVIFSASVSANFTDGSDAEWRFEVECDGADWTVEHSVSRRGPDEELMTTVVDFEEWTSESLDELIAHLPQVVDDLRASVETPGVLPSLIA
;
A
#
# COMPACT_ATOMS: atom_id res chain seq x y z
N MET A 1 19.31 -10.85 -21.37
CA MET A 1 18.72 -10.84 -20.02
C MET A 1 17.60 -11.85 -20.05
N ASP A 2 17.62 -12.86 -19.20
CA ASP A 2 16.52 -13.83 -19.12
C ASP A 2 15.24 -13.17 -18.58
N SER A 3 14.11 -13.87 -18.76
CA SER A 3 12.79 -13.35 -18.41
C SER A 3 12.64 -13.05 -16.92
N GLU A 4 13.24 -13.87 -16.07
CA GLU A 4 13.18 -13.72 -14.61
C GLU A 4 13.92 -12.48 -14.13
N THR A 5 15.14 -12.26 -14.63
CA THR A 5 15.92 -11.06 -14.33
C THR A 5 15.17 -9.79 -14.76
N LYS A 6 14.47 -9.83 -15.91
CA LYS A 6 13.63 -8.71 -16.37
C LYS A 6 12.50 -8.41 -15.39
N THR A 7 11.77 -9.43 -14.95
CA THR A 7 10.67 -9.30 -13.98
C THR A 7 11.14 -8.71 -12.66
N VAL A 8 12.28 -9.16 -12.13
CA VAL A 8 12.85 -8.63 -10.88
C VAL A 8 13.21 -7.14 -11.01
N PHE A 9 13.86 -6.73 -12.11
CA PHE A 9 14.19 -5.31 -12.31
C PHE A 9 12.94 -4.43 -12.47
N GLN A 10 11.95 -4.89 -13.23
CA GLN A 10 10.68 -4.18 -13.39
C GLN A 10 9.90 -4.08 -12.07
N PHE A 11 9.92 -5.14 -11.26
CA PHE A 11 9.35 -5.14 -9.91
C PHE A 11 10.06 -4.15 -8.97
N LEU A 12 11.40 -4.15 -8.94
CA LEU A 12 12.16 -3.19 -8.13
C LEU A 12 11.91 -1.74 -8.57
N HIS A 13 11.68 -1.52 -9.87
CA HIS A 13 11.27 -0.22 -10.39
C HIS A 13 9.88 0.18 -9.88
N ALA A 14 8.90 -0.72 -9.96
CA ALA A 14 7.55 -0.52 -9.42
C ALA A 14 7.59 -0.16 -7.92
N TYR A 15 8.33 -0.94 -7.13
CA TYR A 15 8.59 -0.69 -5.71
C TYR A 15 9.20 0.70 -5.45
N SER A 16 10.24 1.05 -6.21
CA SER A 16 10.90 2.35 -6.08
C SER A 16 9.95 3.51 -6.39
N GLN A 17 9.06 3.35 -7.37
CA GLN A 17 8.07 4.37 -7.74
C GLN A 17 7.00 4.54 -6.66
N ALA A 18 6.38 3.45 -6.19
CA ALA A 18 5.41 3.49 -5.09
C ALA A 18 6.01 4.13 -3.83
N ARG A 19 7.27 3.80 -3.52
CA ARG A 19 8.01 4.38 -2.39
C ARG A 19 8.26 5.89 -2.58
N ALA A 20 8.58 6.33 -3.79
CA ALA A 20 8.78 7.76 -4.08
C ALA A 20 7.49 8.55 -3.87
N GLU A 21 6.36 8.01 -4.33
CA GLU A 21 5.04 8.62 -4.18
C GLU A 21 4.60 8.69 -2.71
N LEU A 22 4.82 7.63 -1.91
CA LEU A 22 4.56 7.67 -0.46
C LEU A 22 5.46 8.64 0.29
N ARG A 23 6.73 8.80 -0.12
CA ARG A 23 7.58 9.87 0.42
C ARG A 23 7.03 11.25 0.08
N GLY A 24 6.42 11.39 -1.10
CA GLY A 24 5.64 12.57 -1.48
C GLY A 24 4.48 12.81 -0.51
N LEU A 25 3.68 11.79 -0.22
CA LEU A 25 2.58 11.85 0.76
C LEU A 25 3.09 12.25 2.16
N LEU A 26 4.14 11.62 2.66
CA LEU A 26 4.77 11.97 3.94
C LEU A 26 5.22 13.44 3.95
N SER A 27 5.93 13.87 2.91
CA SER A 27 6.44 15.25 2.80
C SER A 27 5.30 16.27 2.75
N TRP A 28 4.17 15.91 2.17
CA TRP A 28 2.97 16.74 2.14
C TRP A 28 2.26 16.77 3.49
N LEU A 29 2.09 15.63 4.17
CA LEU A 29 1.52 15.54 5.52
C LEU A 29 2.30 16.39 6.53
N LEU A 30 3.63 16.32 6.52
CA LEU A 30 4.50 17.09 7.42
C LEU A 30 4.40 18.62 7.24
N LYS A 31 3.81 19.10 6.13
CA LYS A 31 3.57 20.52 5.90
C LYS A 31 2.20 20.99 6.40
N ARG A 32 1.33 20.07 6.82
CA ARG A 32 -0.02 20.41 7.29
C ARG A 32 0.02 20.86 8.75
N PRO A 33 -0.65 21.97 9.10
CA PRO A 33 -0.67 22.47 10.47
C PRO A 33 -1.39 21.54 11.46
N SER A 34 -2.26 20.65 10.96
CA SER A 34 -2.98 19.66 11.77
C SER A 34 -2.17 18.40 12.08
N VAL A 35 -1.00 18.22 11.45
CA VAL A 35 -0.15 17.03 11.64
C VAL A 35 0.92 17.36 12.68
N LYS A 36 0.93 16.60 13.77
CA LYS A 36 1.95 16.69 14.81
C LYS A 36 3.20 15.90 14.43
N GLU A 37 3.00 14.73 13.85
CA GLU A 37 4.05 13.81 13.44
C GLU A 37 3.55 12.96 12.28
N ALA A 38 4.44 12.62 11.35
CA ALA A 38 4.18 11.59 10.36
C ALA A 38 5.43 10.75 10.11
N ARG A 39 5.24 9.47 9.78
CA ARG A 39 6.32 8.50 9.56
C ARG A 39 6.02 7.64 8.34
N LEU A 40 7.08 7.25 7.64
CA LEU A 40 7.02 6.24 6.60
C LEU A 40 7.58 4.94 7.18
N TYR A 41 6.80 3.88 7.12
CA TYR A 41 7.22 2.52 7.36
C TYR A 41 7.32 1.81 6.02
N ASP A 42 8.44 1.16 5.79
CA ASP A 42 8.75 0.55 4.52
C ASP A 42 9.40 -0.79 4.79
N SER A 43 8.72 -1.85 4.34
CA SER A 43 9.27 -3.19 4.37
C SER A 43 9.95 -3.46 3.03
N PRO A 44 11.25 -3.80 3.02
CA PRO A 44 11.90 -4.21 1.80
C PRO A 44 11.18 -5.44 1.23
N PRO A 45 11.18 -5.63 -0.11
CA PRO A 45 10.57 -6.80 -0.72
C PRO A 45 11.06 -8.10 -0.10
N ARG A 46 10.11 -8.97 0.24
CA ARG A 46 10.40 -10.29 0.83
C ARG A 46 9.90 -11.37 -0.12
N SER A 47 10.73 -12.38 -0.33
CA SER A 47 10.35 -13.58 -1.08
C SER A 47 10.07 -14.71 -0.11
N PHE A 48 8.91 -15.36 -0.24
CA PHE A 48 8.59 -16.59 0.48
C PHE A 48 8.45 -17.74 -0.51
N GLU A 49 8.91 -18.93 -0.15
CA GLU A 49 8.57 -20.15 -0.87
C GLU A 49 7.29 -20.73 -0.26
N ARG A 50 6.18 -20.66 -0.99
CA ARG A 50 4.93 -21.31 -0.56
C ARG A 50 4.82 -22.67 -1.23
N LYS A 51 4.66 -23.73 -0.44
CA LYS A 51 4.26 -25.03 -0.96
C LYS A 51 2.77 -24.98 -1.29
N SER A 52 2.41 -25.23 -2.55
CA SER A 52 1.00 -25.45 -2.90
C SER A 52 0.47 -26.70 -2.18
N ARG A 53 -0.85 -26.77 -2.02
CA ARG A 53 -1.55 -27.90 -1.39
C ARG A 53 -1.30 -29.24 -2.11
N ASP A 54 -0.91 -29.18 -3.38
CA ASP A 54 -0.64 -30.33 -4.25
C ASP A 54 0.86 -30.72 -4.30
N GLY A 55 1.72 -30.09 -3.50
CA GLY A 55 3.11 -30.52 -3.28
C GLY A 55 4.12 -30.20 -4.38
N ASP A 56 3.66 -29.88 -5.60
CA ASP A 56 4.52 -29.76 -6.79
C ASP A 56 4.81 -28.31 -7.25
N ARG A 57 4.23 -27.29 -6.61
CA ARG A 57 4.56 -25.88 -6.93
C ARG A 57 5.08 -25.14 -5.71
N GLN A 58 6.36 -24.76 -5.75
CA GLN A 58 6.91 -23.66 -4.96
C GLN A 58 6.63 -22.37 -5.73
N HIS A 59 5.70 -21.56 -5.25
CA HIS A 59 5.53 -20.21 -5.76
C HIS A 59 6.42 -19.27 -4.95
N SER A 60 7.21 -18.44 -5.64
CA SER A 60 7.94 -17.35 -5.01
C SER A 60 6.96 -16.21 -4.79
N LEU A 61 6.49 -16.07 -3.55
CA LEU A 61 5.63 -14.99 -3.13
C LEU A 61 6.48 -13.75 -2.90
N VAL A 62 6.40 -12.75 -3.77
CA VAL A 62 7.09 -11.47 -3.53
C VAL A 62 6.10 -10.48 -2.94
N ILE A 63 6.31 -10.10 -1.68
CA ILE A 63 5.49 -9.10 -1.00
C ILE A 63 6.35 -7.89 -0.72
N PHE A 64 5.83 -6.71 -1.03
CA PHE A 64 6.26 -5.50 -0.36
C PHE A 64 5.06 -4.76 0.22
N SER A 65 5.25 -4.20 1.40
CA SER A 65 4.29 -3.30 2.00
C SER A 65 5.00 -2.05 2.46
N ALA A 66 4.31 -0.93 2.32
CA ALA A 66 4.72 0.28 2.99
C ALA A 66 3.48 1.00 3.49
N SER A 67 3.68 1.78 4.55
CA SER A 67 2.64 2.59 5.12
C SER A 67 3.16 3.96 5.51
N VAL A 68 2.29 4.95 5.43
CA VAL A 68 2.52 6.26 6.02
C VAL A 68 1.58 6.39 7.20
N SER A 69 2.12 6.71 8.37
CA SER A 69 1.29 7.01 9.55
C SER A 69 1.37 8.49 9.88
N ALA A 70 0.31 9.07 10.42
CA ALA A 70 0.30 10.43 10.95
C ALA A 70 -0.44 10.50 12.29
N ASN A 71 0.15 11.22 13.23
CA ASN A 71 -0.51 11.67 14.46
C ASN A 71 -0.92 13.12 14.27
N PHE A 72 -2.17 13.44 14.59
CA PHE A 72 -2.74 14.77 14.45
C PHE A 72 -2.72 15.54 15.76
N THR A 73 -2.87 16.86 15.67
CA THR A 73 -2.86 17.75 16.83
C THR A 73 -4.09 17.61 17.73
N ASP A 74 -5.18 17.08 17.20
CA ASP A 74 -6.41 16.80 17.94
C ASP A 74 -6.33 15.49 18.75
N GLY A 75 -5.25 14.71 18.59
CA GLY A 75 -5.05 13.42 19.25
C GLY A 75 -5.45 12.21 18.41
N SER A 76 -6.04 12.40 17.23
CA SER A 76 -6.33 11.32 16.29
C SER A 76 -5.06 10.82 15.58
N ASP A 77 -5.14 9.64 14.99
CA ASP A 77 -4.12 9.11 14.10
C ASP A 77 -4.71 8.39 12.89
N ALA A 78 -3.90 8.27 11.85
CA ALA A 78 -4.24 7.55 10.64
C ALA A 78 -3.02 6.81 10.08
N GLU A 79 -3.26 5.68 9.43
CA GLU A 79 -2.28 4.93 8.65
C GLU A 79 -2.82 4.67 7.24
N TRP A 80 -2.06 5.06 6.23
CA TRP A 80 -2.28 4.72 4.83
C TRP A 80 -1.35 3.58 4.48
N ARG A 81 -1.91 2.39 4.23
CA ARG A 81 -1.15 1.19 3.89
C ARG A 81 -1.38 0.84 2.43
N PHE A 82 -0.34 0.33 1.80
CA PHE A 82 -0.49 -0.43 0.57
C PHE A 82 0.43 -1.66 0.61
N GLU A 83 0.02 -2.70 -0.09
CA GLU A 83 0.70 -3.97 -0.21
C GLU A 83 0.60 -4.45 -1.65
N VAL A 84 1.70 -4.98 -2.16
CA VAL A 84 1.74 -5.64 -3.46
C VAL A 84 2.26 -7.04 -3.24
N GLU A 85 1.50 -7.99 -3.76
CA GLU A 85 1.79 -9.41 -3.70
C GLU A 85 1.98 -9.94 -5.13
N CYS A 86 2.87 -10.91 -5.29
CA CYS A 86 3.07 -11.66 -6.52
C CYS A 86 2.98 -13.15 -6.22
N ASP A 87 1.91 -13.82 -6.65
CA ASP A 87 1.74 -15.28 -6.51
C ASP A 87 1.81 -15.95 -7.89
N GLY A 88 3.00 -16.47 -8.23
CA GLY A 88 3.23 -17.05 -9.55
C GLY A 88 3.25 -16.00 -10.66
N ALA A 89 2.17 -15.92 -11.44
CA ALA A 89 2.01 -14.93 -12.50
C ALA A 89 1.11 -13.75 -12.08
N ASP A 90 0.33 -13.93 -11.01
CA ASP A 90 -0.68 -12.98 -10.58
C ASP A 90 -0.05 -11.93 -9.67
N TRP A 91 -0.32 -10.66 -9.99
CA TRP A 91 0.02 -9.50 -9.18
C TRP A 91 -1.24 -8.99 -8.51
N THR A 92 -1.19 -8.84 -7.19
CA THR A 92 -2.28 -8.28 -6.39
C THR A 92 -1.81 -6.98 -5.75
N VAL A 93 -2.68 -5.97 -5.73
CA VAL A 93 -2.46 -4.73 -4.99
C VAL A 93 -3.63 -4.52 -4.04
N GLU A 94 -3.30 -4.40 -2.77
CA GLU A 94 -4.21 -4.02 -1.71
C GLU A 94 -3.79 -2.68 -1.14
N HIS A 95 -4.75 -1.84 -0.79
CA HIS A 95 -4.48 -0.62 -0.06
C HIS A 95 -5.66 -0.24 0.81
N SER A 96 -5.35 0.42 1.92
CA SER A 96 -6.34 0.77 2.93
C SER A 96 -5.92 1.98 3.74
N VAL A 97 -6.91 2.58 4.40
CA VAL A 97 -6.69 3.61 5.41
C VAL A 97 -7.31 3.18 6.70
N SER A 98 -6.49 3.19 7.75
CA SER A 98 -6.96 3.03 9.12
C SER A 98 -6.97 4.39 9.82
N ARG A 99 -7.98 4.65 10.65
CA ARG A 99 -8.12 5.88 11.44
C ARG A 99 -8.60 5.57 12.83
N ARG A 100 -8.08 6.33 13.79
CA ARG A 100 -8.50 6.28 15.18
C ARG A 100 -8.78 7.69 15.68
N GLY A 101 -9.97 7.89 16.25
CA GLY A 101 -10.35 9.15 16.88
C GLY A 101 -9.55 9.43 18.16
N PRO A 102 -9.54 10.68 18.64
CA PRO A 102 -8.76 11.07 19.83
C PRO A 102 -9.23 10.42 21.13
N ASP A 103 -10.50 9.99 21.18
CA ASP A 103 -11.11 9.35 22.34
C ASP A 103 -11.38 7.84 22.12
N GLU A 104 -10.91 7.28 21.00
CA GLU A 104 -11.14 5.87 20.64
C GLU A 104 -9.93 5.02 21.06
N GLU A 105 -9.94 4.47 22.27
CA GLU A 105 -8.81 3.67 22.76
C GLU A 105 -8.64 2.32 22.00
N LEU A 106 -9.71 1.80 21.39
CA LEU A 106 -9.75 0.44 20.83
C LEU A 106 -10.41 0.32 19.45
N MET A 107 -11.08 1.37 18.98
CA MET A 107 -11.80 1.32 17.70
C MET A 107 -10.97 2.00 16.62
N THR A 108 -10.65 1.24 15.59
CA THR A 108 -10.01 1.75 14.37
C THR A 108 -11.00 1.59 13.24
N THR A 109 -11.36 2.68 12.58
CA THR A 109 -12.10 2.62 11.33
C THR A 109 -11.12 2.27 10.22
N VAL A 110 -11.34 1.13 9.55
CA VAL A 110 -10.55 0.71 8.39
C VAL A 110 -11.42 0.85 7.15
N VAL A 111 -10.85 1.44 6.11
CA VAL A 111 -11.45 1.49 4.78
C VAL A 111 -10.49 0.81 3.83
N ASP A 112 -10.92 -0.31 3.31
CA ASP A 112 -10.23 -1.04 2.26
C ASP A 112 -10.73 -0.53 0.90
N PHE A 113 -9.80 -0.33 -0.02
CA PHE A 113 -10.12 -0.06 -1.41
C PHE A 113 -10.30 -1.38 -2.16
N GLU A 114 -10.87 -1.31 -3.38
CA GLU A 114 -11.04 -2.50 -4.21
C GLU A 114 -9.68 -3.14 -4.50
N GLU A 115 -9.58 -4.44 -4.19
CA GLU A 115 -8.42 -5.25 -4.52
C GLU A 115 -8.23 -5.26 -6.04
N TRP A 116 -7.02 -4.97 -6.49
CA TRP A 116 -6.68 -5.01 -7.90
C TRP A 116 -5.79 -6.21 -8.20
N THR A 117 -6.10 -6.95 -9.27
CA THR A 117 -5.33 -8.13 -9.71
C THR A 117 -5.03 -8.09 -11.20
N SER A 118 -3.83 -8.54 -11.60
CA SER A 118 -3.46 -8.73 -13.02
C SER A 118 -2.30 -9.70 -13.20
N GLU A 119 -2.29 -10.42 -14.33
CA GLU A 119 -1.14 -11.22 -14.77
C GLU A 119 -0.03 -10.36 -15.42
N SER A 120 -0.27 -9.06 -15.61
CA SER A 120 0.61 -8.14 -16.33
C SER A 120 1.32 -7.15 -15.39
N LEU A 121 2.65 -7.26 -15.34
CA LEU A 121 3.50 -6.33 -14.60
C LEU A 121 3.44 -4.89 -15.14
N ASP A 122 3.24 -4.71 -16.44
CA ASP A 122 3.12 -3.37 -17.03
C ASP A 122 1.81 -2.69 -16.58
N GLU A 123 0.74 -3.46 -16.40
CA GLU A 123 -0.52 -2.96 -15.84
C GLU A 123 -0.38 -2.60 -14.37
N LEU A 124 0.38 -3.39 -13.59
CA LEU A 124 0.71 -3.07 -12.20
C LEU A 124 1.41 -1.72 -12.10
N ILE A 125 2.47 -1.52 -12.89
CA ILE A 125 3.23 -0.26 -12.89
C ILE A 125 2.34 0.93 -13.27
N ALA A 126 1.42 0.74 -14.22
CA ALA A 126 0.46 1.77 -14.62
C ALA A 126 -0.60 2.05 -13.54
N HIS A 127 -0.92 1.07 -12.69
CA HIS A 127 -1.92 1.19 -11.63
C HIS A 127 -1.38 1.85 -10.35
N LEU A 128 -0.09 1.65 -10.00
CA LEU A 128 0.50 2.18 -8.77
C LEU A 128 0.31 3.70 -8.52
N PRO A 129 0.37 4.59 -9.52
CA PRO A 129 0.06 6.01 -9.31
C PRO A 129 -1.36 6.25 -8.81
N GLN A 130 -2.35 5.50 -9.33
CA GLN A 130 -3.75 5.63 -8.92
C GLN A 130 -3.93 5.24 -7.45
N VAL A 131 -3.28 4.16 -7.01
CA VAL A 131 -3.30 3.73 -5.60
C VAL A 131 -2.84 4.84 -4.66
N VAL A 132 -1.78 5.57 -5.03
CA VAL A 132 -1.29 6.66 -4.18
C VAL A 132 -2.18 7.90 -4.26
N ASP A 133 -2.81 8.16 -5.41
CA ASP A 133 -3.81 9.23 -5.52
C ASP A 133 -5.06 8.92 -4.68
N ASP A 134 -5.50 7.65 -4.60
CA ASP A 134 -6.60 7.21 -3.74
C ASP A 134 -6.27 7.41 -2.25
N LEU A 135 -5.06 7.00 -1.84
CA LEU A 135 -4.56 7.24 -0.48
C LEU A 135 -4.45 8.74 -0.18
N ARG A 136 -3.98 9.57 -1.13
CA ARG A 136 -3.89 11.03 -0.96
C ARG A 136 -5.26 11.68 -0.86
N ALA A 137 -6.21 11.29 -1.71
CA ALA A 137 -7.57 11.81 -1.70
C ALA A 137 -8.27 11.52 -0.38
N SER A 138 -8.04 10.34 0.21
CA SER A 138 -8.61 10.00 1.50
C SER A 138 -8.22 10.99 2.61
N VAL A 139 -7.06 11.64 2.53
CA VAL A 139 -6.60 12.61 3.55
C VAL A 139 -7.48 13.87 3.58
N GLU A 140 -8.06 14.25 2.46
CA GLU A 140 -8.79 15.51 2.31
C GLU A 140 -10.27 15.42 2.71
N THR A 141 -10.82 14.22 2.86
CA THR A 141 -12.21 13.97 3.28
C THR A 141 -12.26 13.28 4.64
N PRO A 142 -12.21 14.02 5.76
CA PRO A 142 -12.58 13.48 7.07
C PRO A 142 -14.10 13.21 7.06
N GLY A 143 -14.47 11.94 6.86
CA GLY A 143 -15.86 11.48 6.93
C GLY A 143 -16.55 11.14 5.61
N VAL A 144 -15.87 11.21 4.47
CA VAL A 144 -16.39 10.75 3.18
C VAL A 144 -15.36 9.84 2.53
N LEU A 145 -15.26 8.62 3.03
CA LEU A 145 -14.95 7.51 2.15
C LEU A 145 -16.30 6.92 1.76
N PRO A 146 -16.64 6.84 0.47
CA PRO A 146 -17.91 6.26 0.06
C PRO A 146 -17.98 4.87 0.68
N SER A 147 -19.12 4.57 1.29
CA SER A 147 -19.53 3.20 1.58
C SER A 147 -19.59 2.42 0.27
N LEU A 148 -18.43 2.00 -0.24
CA LEU A 148 -18.27 0.98 -1.26
C LEU A 148 -18.20 -0.35 -0.52
N ILE A 149 -19.28 -0.66 0.16
CA ILE A 149 -19.64 -2.05 0.46
C ILE A 149 -20.64 -2.39 -0.64
N ALA A 150 -20.21 -3.25 -1.56
CA ALA A 150 -21.06 -3.89 -2.55
C ALA A 150 -22.16 -4.74 -1.87
#